data_AF-A0A0F9AW74-F1
#
_entry.id   AF-A0A0F9AW74-F1
#
_cell.length_a   1.000
_cell.length_b   1.000
_cell.length_c   1.000
_cell.angle_alpha   90.00
_cell.angle_beta   90.00
_cell.angle_gamma   90.00
#
_symmetry.space_group_name_H-M   'P 1'
#
loop_
_entity.id
_entity.type
_entity.pdbx_description
1 polymer ?
#
loop_
_entity_poly.entity_id
_entity_poly.type
_entity_poly.pdbx_seq_one_letter_code
_entity_poly.pdbx_strand_id
1 'polypeptide(L)'
;MSETDLTAAQADALSGTTDSDADLTYPTIGESTYYTTAYRAQHRTLLLAKSPGGNELRVGRDGDLTVEVRPGYVQLGTTVYDHSGVTGESVTNNQTNYVYLTTADLAAGNSVTVNTTGFPTDGSLLIPLATVATGTASTGGVSGTYDYRDIADFRGRGQWVLAGGLKISAEAEGDYAANERRITIQGGPWRQLVRVWVDDADFGAPDATGNTITVETGTI
;
A
#
# COMPACT_ATOMS: atom_id res chain seq x y z
N MET A 1 1.38 -12.63 26.14
CA MET A 1 2.49 -13.15 25.32
C MET A 1 3.76 -12.99 26.13
N SER A 2 4.46 -14.07 26.46
CA SER A 2 5.78 -13.96 27.09
C SER A 2 6.78 -13.60 26.00
N GLU A 3 7.45 -12.46 26.16
CA GLU A 3 8.55 -12.04 25.30
C GLU A 3 9.63 -13.14 25.37
N THR A 4 9.84 -13.86 24.26
CA THR A 4 10.87 -14.91 24.23
C THR A 4 12.19 -14.22 23.93
N ASP A 5 12.86 -13.80 25.00
CA ASP A 5 14.14 -13.12 24.88
C ASP A 5 15.19 -14.03 24.26
N LEU A 6 15.88 -13.52 23.23
CA LEU A 6 17.09 -14.16 22.71
C LEU A 6 18.11 -14.31 23.84
N THR A 7 18.50 -15.54 24.13
CA THR A 7 19.64 -15.84 25.01
C THR A 7 20.92 -15.27 24.40
N ALA A 8 21.96 -15.07 25.22
CA ALA A 8 23.24 -14.53 24.74
C ALA A 8 23.83 -15.40 23.61
N ALA A 9 23.75 -16.74 23.74
CA ALA A 9 24.23 -17.67 22.72
C ALA A 9 23.47 -17.54 21.39
N GLN A 10 22.16 -17.28 21.43
CA GLN A 10 21.38 -17.06 20.21
C GLN A 10 21.69 -15.71 19.56
N ALA A 11 21.95 -14.67 20.34
CA ALA A 11 22.38 -13.38 19.82
C ALA A 11 23.77 -13.46 19.17
N ASP A 12 24.71 -14.17 19.80
CA ASP A 12 26.06 -14.37 19.26
C ASP A 12 26.03 -15.15 17.94
N ALA A 13 25.11 -16.11 17.79
CA ALA A 13 24.92 -16.87 16.55
C ALA A 13 24.40 -16.02 15.37
N LEU A 14 23.80 -14.86 15.63
CA LEU A 14 23.34 -13.93 14.57
C LEU A 14 24.48 -13.04 14.04
N SER A 15 25.61 -12.98 14.74
CA SER A 15 26.76 -12.14 14.36
C SER A 15 27.20 -12.35 12.91
N GLY A 16 27.26 -11.27 12.13
CA GLY A 16 27.71 -11.30 10.74
C GLY A 16 26.78 -12.06 9.78
N THR A 17 25.61 -12.49 10.24
CA THR A 17 24.58 -13.11 9.38
C THR A 17 23.67 -12.03 8.80
N THR A 18 23.08 -12.30 7.64
CA THR A 18 22.06 -11.44 7.03
C THR A 18 20.70 -12.09 7.20
N ASP A 19 19.75 -11.33 7.75
CA ASP A 19 18.35 -11.69 7.76
C ASP A 19 17.77 -11.50 6.36
N SER A 20 17.52 -12.59 5.65
CA SER A 20 17.07 -12.55 4.25
C SER A 20 15.67 -11.96 4.07
N ASP A 21 14.84 -11.95 5.12
CA ASP A 21 13.48 -11.41 5.02
C ASP A 21 13.50 -9.89 5.11
N ALA A 22 14.40 -9.33 5.92
CA ALA A 22 14.51 -7.90 6.15
C ALA A 22 15.68 -7.22 5.41
N ASP A 23 16.48 -8.01 4.68
CA ASP A 23 17.72 -7.59 4.02
C ASP A 23 18.64 -6.78 4.95
N LEU A 24 18.80 -7.27 6.19
CA LEU A 24 19.54 -6.59 7.24
C LEU A 24 20.66 -7.48 7.77
N THR A 25 21.89 -6.98 7.70
CA THR A 25 23.08 -7.66 8.23
C THR A 25 23.30 -7.28 9.69
N TYR A 26 23.40 -8.29 10.55
CA TYR A 26 23.82 -8.09 11.93
C TYR A 26 25.32 -7.77 11.99
N PRO A 27 25.76 -6.81 12.81
CA PRO A 27 27.19 -6.51 12.99
C PRO A 27 28.01 -7.75 13.39
N THR A 28 29.34 -7.65 13.29
CA THR A 28 30.23 -8.74 13.73
C THR A 28 30.60 -8.56 15.21
N ILE A 29 30.70 -9.68 15.95
CA ILE A 29 31.20 -9.67 17.32
C ILE A 29 32.56 -8.95 17.38
N GLY A 30 32.68 -8.00 18.31
CA GLY A 30 33.90 -7.22 18.53
C GLY A 30 33.89 -5.83 17.89
N GLU A 31 32.94 -5.50 17.01
CA GLU A 31 32.82 -4.15 16.43
C GLU A 31 32.25 -3.12 17.42
N SER A 32 31.58 -3.57 18.47
CA SER A 32 31.04 -2.71 19.54
C SER A 32 31.00 -3.45 20.87
N THR A 33 31.27 -2.77 21.99
CA THR A 33 31.14 -3.32 23.35
C THR A 33 29.69 -3.63 23.74
N TYR A 34 28.71 -3.13 22.99
CA TYR A 34 27.27 -3.33 23.25
C TYR A 34 26.59 -4.25 22.24
N TYR A 35 27.36 -5.07 21.51
CA TYR A 35 26.88 -5.87 20.39
C TYR A 35 25.68 -6.77 20.75
N THR A 36 25.67 -7.41 21.92
CA THR A 36 24.54 -8.26 22.36
C THR A 36 23.24 -7.48 22.59
N THR A 37 23.31 -6.29 23.21
CA THR A 37 22.15 -5.41 23.40
C THR A 37 21.67 -4.83 22.08
N ALA A 38 22.60 -4.45 21.19
CA ALA A 38 22.30 -3.98 19.85
C ALA A 38 21.59 -5.06 19.03
N TYR A 39 22.06 -6.32 19.06
CA TYR A 39 21.41 -7.43 18.34
C TYR A 39 20.01 -7.71 18.87
N ARG A 40 19.79 -7.66 20.18
CA ARG A 40 18.46 -7.84 20.77
C ARG A 40 17.50 -6.73 20.35
N ALA A 41 17.95 -5.47 20.40
CA ALA A 41 17.14 -4.33 19.96
C ALA A 41 16.82 -4.43 18.47
N GLN A 42 17.82 -4.69 17.64
CA GLN A 42 17.68 -4.84 16.20
C GLN A 42 16.78 -6.02 15.84
N HIS A 43 16.94 -7.17 16.50
CA HIS A 43 16.06 -8.32 16.32
C HIS A 43 14.61 -8.03 16.71
N ARG A 44 14.37 -7.33 17.82
CA ARG A 44 13.00 -6.94 18.22
C ARG A 44 12.39 -5.95 17.24
N THR A 45 13.17 -4.98 16.76
CA THR A 45 12.71 -4.05 15.70
C THR A 45 12.39 -4.80 14.42
N LEU A 46 13.22 -5.79 14.06
CA LEU A 46 12.97 -6.66 12.91
C LEU A 46 11.72 -7.52 13.11
N LEU A 47 11.51 -8.11 14.28
CA LEU A 47 10.29 -8.85 14.60
C LEU A 47 9.05 -7.94 14.52
N LEU A 48 9.15 -6.69 14.97
CA LEU A 48 8.08 -5.71 14.83
C LEU A 48 7.83 -5.35 13.36
N ALA A 49 8.89 -5.23 12.56
CA ALA A 49 8.81 -4.96 11.13
C ALA A 49 8.36 -6.18 10.30
N LYS A 50 8.61 -7.40 10.78
CA LYS A 50 8.18 -8.69 10.21
C LYS A 50 6.78 -9.09 10.67
N SER A 51 6.29 -8.52 11.78
CA SER A 51 4.93 -8.73 12.27
C SER A 51 3.94 -8.36 11.15
N PRO A 52 2.80 -9.08 11.04
CA PRO A 52 1.81 -8.84 9.97
C PRO A 52 1.50 -7.35 9.83
N GLY A 53 1.79 -6.81 8.64
CA GLY A 53 1.66 -5.38 8.30
C GLY A 53 2.95 -4.61 7.96
N GLY A 54 4.14 -5.01 8.42
CA GLY A 54 5.35 -4.19 8.23
C GLY A 54 6.11 -4.41 6.90
N ASN A 55 6.38 -5.66 6.54
CA ASN A 55 7.22 -6.01 5.38
C ASN A 55 6.47 -6.77 4.26
N GLU A 56 5.19 -7.08 4.47
CA GLU A 56 4.36 -7.77 3.50
C GLU A 56 4.17 -6.94 2.23
N LEU A 57 4.26 -7.61 1.07
CA LEU A 57 4.09 -7.00 -0.26
C LEU A 57 5.07 -5.85 -0.58
N ARG A 58 6.15 -5.72 0.20
CA ARG A 58 7.15 -4.67 0.00
C ARG A 58 7.86 -4.87 -1.33
N VAL A 59 8.00 -3.77 -2.08
CA VAL A 59 8.84 -3.74 -3.27
C VAL A 59 10.29 -3.49 -2.84
N GLY A 60 11.18 -4.39 -3.26
CA GLY A 60 12.61 -4.34 -3.00
C GLY A 60 13.42 -4.31 -4.30
N ARG A 61 14.72 -4.01 -4.18
CA ARG A 61 15.65 -4.09 -5.30
C ARG A 61 16.17 -5.52 -5.42
N ASP A 62 16.02 -6.11 -6.60
CA ASP A 62 16.52 -7.46 -6.90
C ASP A 62 17.75 -7.41 -7.84
N GLY A 63 17.88 -6.34 -8.63
CA GLY A 63 19.00 -6.12 -9.53
C GLY A 63 19.09 -4.67 -10.00
N ASP A 64 19.80 -4.43 -11.11
CA ASP A 64 19.98 -3.07 -11.64
C ASP A 64 18.71 -2.51 -12.29
N LEU A 65 17.93 -3.36 -12.95
CA LEU A 65 16.65 -3.01 -13.57
C LEU A 65 15.60 -4.10 -13.30
N THR A 66 15.70 -4.77 -12.15
CA THR A 66 14.72 -5.75 -11.68
C THR A 66 14.31 -5.46 -10.25
N VAL A 67 13.03 -5.64 -9.94
CA VAL A 67 12.44 -5.50 -8.61
C VAL A 67 11.98 -6.86 -8.09
N GLU A 68 11.89 -6.97 -6.77
CA GLU A 68 11.19 -8.05 -6.09
C GLU A 68 9.95 -7.51 -5.37
N VAL A 69 8.96 -8.36 -5.17
CA VAL A 69 7.83 -8.11 -4.26
C VAL A 69 7.81 -9.21 -3.23
N ARG A 70 7.89 -8.83 -1.96
CA ARG A 70 7.89 -9.79 -0.85
C ARG A 70 6.53 -10.50 -0.73
N PRO A 71 6.49 -11.74 -0.23
CA PRO A 71 5.24 -12.42 0.08
C PRO A 71 4.38 -11.60 1.05
N GLY A 72 3.07 -11.82 1.01
CA GLY A 72 2.14 -11.16 1.91
C GLY A 72 0.70 -11.49 1.55
N TYR A 73 -0.24 -10.99 2.34
CA TYR A 73 -1.65 -11.17 2.06
C TYR A 73 -2.34 -9.83 1.85
N VAL A 74 -3.43 -9.91 1.13
CA VAL A 74 -4.30 -8.80 0.81
C VAL A 74 -5.71 -9.20 1.17
N GLN A 75 -6.44 -8.32 1.84
CA GLN A 75 -7.88 -8.48 1.98
C GLN A 75 -8.61 -7.51 1.03
N LEU A 76 -9.38 -8.06 0.10
CA LEU A 76 -10.31 -7.29 -0.74
C LEU A 76 -11.74 -7.71 -0.41
N GLY A 77 -12.51 -6.81 0.22
CA GLY A 77 -13.84 -7.15 0.68
C GLY A 77 -13.79 -8.24 1.76
N THR A 78 -14.44 -9.37 1.49
CA THR A 78 -14.44 -10.56 2.36
C THR A 78 -13.43 -11.62 1.93
N THR A 79 -12.73 -11.41 0.81
CA THR A 79 -11.77 -12.38 0.27
C THR A 79 -10.36 -12.00 0.70
N VAL A 80 -9.64 -12.98 1.24
CA VAL A 80 -8.20 -12.87 1.50
C VAL A 80 -7.47 -13.55 0.35
N TYR A 81 -6.52 -12.83 -0.24
CA TYR A 81 -5.62 -13.29 -1.28
C TYR A 81 -4.23 -13.43 -0.70
N ASP A 82 -3.63 -14.61 -0.84
CA ASP A 82 -2.24 -14.86 -0.49
C ASP A 82 -1.36 -14.64 -1.72
N HIS A 83 -0.37 -13.77 -1.58
CA HIS A 83 0.64 -13.51 -2.61
C HIS A 83 1.97 -14.13 -2.18
N SER A 84 2.48 -15.08 -2.94
CA SER A 84 3.74 -15.80 -2.64
C SER A 84 5.00 -14.97 -2.85
N GLY A 85 4.86 -13.73 -3.32
CA GLY A 85 5.96 -12.87 -3.72
C GLY A 85 6.43 -13.17 -5.14
N VAL A 86 7.25 -12.28 -5.68
CA VAL A 86 7.83 -12.38 -7.02
C VAL A 86 9.24 -11.77 -7.03
N THR A 87 10.10 -12.24 -7.92
CA THR A 87 11.48 -11.77 -8.10
C THR A 87 11.78 -11.65 -9.59
N GLY A 88 12.79 -10.87 -9.97
CA GLY A 88 13.19 -10.72 -11.38
C GLY A 88 12.26 -9.86 -12.24
N GLU A 89 11.35 -9.08 -11.63
CA GLU A 89 10.38 -8.30 -12.38
C GLU A 89 11.05 -7.07 -13.00
N SER A 90 10.99 -6.96 -14.33
CA SER A 90 11.74 -5.96 -15.06
C SER A 90 11.13 -4.57 -14.90
N VAL A 91 11.97 -3.58 -14.60
CA VAL A 91 11.64 -2.15 -14.66
C VAL A 91 12.32 -1.49 -15.85
N THR A 92 11.63 -0.55 -16.48
CA THR A 92 12.20 0.19 -17.61
C THR A 92 13.21 1.20 -17.11
N ASN A 93 14.30 1.41 -17.86
CA ASN A 93 15.31 2.43 -17.57
C ASN A 93 14.81 3.85 -17.90
N ASN A 94 15.39 4.86 -17.24
CA ASN A 94 15.20 6.29 -17.49
C ASN A 94 13.77 6.81 -17.32
N GLN A 95 12.96 6.17 -16.49
CA GLN A 95 11.60 6.63 -16.17
C GLN A 95 11.11 6.08 -14.83
N THR A 96 9.94 6.56 -14.40
CA THR A 96 9.26 6.02 -13.21
C THR A 96 8.42 4.81 -13.59
N ASN A 97 8.58 3.73 -12.84
CA ASN A 97 7.80 2.49 -12.96
C ASN A 97 6.81 2.41 -11.80
N TYR A 98 5.59 1.97 -12.06
CA TYR A 98 4.48 1.86 -11.14
C TYR A 98 4.21 0.38 -10.92
N VAL A 99 4.43 -0.09 -9.69
CA VAL A 99 4.32 -1.50 -9.32
C VAL A 99 3.03 -1.69 -8.51
N TYR A 100 2.15 -2.57 -8.96
CA TYR A 100 0.85 -2.80 -8.33
C TYR A 100 0.32 -4.21 -8.58
N LEU A 101 -0.62 -4.63 -7.73
CA LEU A 101 -1.36 -5.90 -7.91
C LEU A 101 -2.75 -5.60 -8.47
N THR A 102 -3.12 -6.30 -9.53
CA THR A 102 -4.49 -6.38 -10.04
C THR A 102 -5.26 -7.54 -9.40
N THR A 103 -6.59 -7.60 -9.56
CA THR A 103 -7.36 -8.81 -9.19
C THR A 103 -6.84 -10.07 -9.90
N ALA A 104 -6.34 -9.95 -11.13
CA ALA A 104 -5.75 -11.07 -11.86
C ALA A 104 -4.44 -11.52 -11.22
N ASP A 105 -3.60 -10.57 -10.80
CA ASP A 105 -2.35 -10.87 -10.08
C ASP A 105 -2.60 -11.54 -8.74
N LEU A 106 -3.57 -11.02 -7.99
CA LEU A 106 -4.00 -11.61 -6.72
C LEU A 106 -4.58 -13.02 -6.90
N ALA A 107 -5.31 -13.26 -7.99
CA ALA A 107 -5.84 -14.58 -8.30
C ALA A 107 -4.75 -15.57 -8.75
N ALA A 108 -3.71 -15.09 -9.44
CA ALA A 108 -2.53 -15.89 -9.77
C ALA A 108 -1.68 -16.19 -8.53
N GLY A 109 -1.60 -15.24 -7.59
CA GLY A 109 -0.91 -15.37 -6.32
C GLY A 109 0.61 -15.21 -6.42
N ASN A 110 1.19 -15.05 -7.61
CA ASN A 110 2.63 -14.99 -7.82
C ASN A 110 3.04 -14.07 -8.98
N SER A 111 2.26 -13.04 -9.28
CA SER A 111 2.54 -12.09 -10.35
C SER A 111 2.32 -10.65 -9.88
N VAL A 112 2.97 -9.70 -10.55
CA VAL A 112 2.77 -8.28 -10.32
C VAL A 112 2.69 -7.57 -11.65
N THR A 113 2.00 -6.43 -11.68
CA THR A 113 1.99 -5.56 -12.85
C THR A 113 3.00 -4.42 -12.65
N VAL A 114 3.85 -4.20 -13.65
CA VAL A 114 4.75 -3.05 -13.76
C VAL A 114 4.33 -2.20 -14.95
N ASN A 115 3.99 -0.93 -14.71
CA ASN A 115 3.58 0.03 -15.75
C ASN A 115 4.48 1.27 -15.71
N THR A 116 4.49 2.07 -16.76
CA THR A 116 5.32 3.28 -16.91
C THR A 116 4.47 4.54 -17.12
N THR A 117 3.16 4.37 -17.31
CA THR A 117 2.22 5.46 -17.58
C THR A 117 1.50 5.99 -16.34
N GLY A 118 1.58 5.27 -15.22
CA GLY A 118 0.90 5.61 -13.97
C GLY A 118 0.25 4.41 -13.30
N PHE A 119 -0.30 4.64 -12.10
CA PHE A 119 -1.30 3.73 -11.54
C PHE A 119 -2.60 3.86 -12.34
N PRO A 120 -3.31 2.75 -12.66
CA PRO A 120 -4.60 2.82 -13.32
C PRO A 120 -5.62 3.66 -12.53
N THR A 121 -6.48 4.38 -13.24
CA THR A 121 -7.52 5.25 -12.65
C THR A 121 -8.94 4.71 -12.87
N ASP A 122 -9.07 3.60 -13.59
CA ASP A 122 -10.35 3.02 -14.04
C ASP A 122 -11.16 2.35 -12.92
N GLY A 123 -10.69 2.41 -11.67
CA GLY A 123 -11.39 1.86 -10.52
C GLY A 123 -11.49 0.33 -10.51
N SER A 124 -10.78 -0.35 -11.42
CA SER A 124 -10.47 -1.77 -11.26
C SER A 124 -9.76 -1.95 -9.92
N LEU A 125 -10.14 -2.99 -9.17
CA LEU A 125 -9.56 -3.24 -7.84
C LEU A 125 -8.05 -3.49 -8.02
N LEU A 126 -7.26 -2.53 -7.53
CA LEU A 126 -5.82 -2.50 -7.64
C LEU A 126 -5.20 -2.12 -6.31
N ILE A 127 -4.01 -2.64 -6.05
CA ILE A 127 -3.26 -2.37 -4.83
C ILE A 127 -1.93 -1.76 -5.23
N PRO A 128 -1.78 -0.43 -5.08
CA PRO A 128 -0.52 0.22 -5.40
C PRO A 128 0.52 -0.22 -4.38
N LEU A 129 1.64 -0.75 -4.86
CA LEU A 129 2.73 -1.21 -3.99
C LEU A 129 3.83 -0.17 -3.91
N ALA A 130 4.36 0.29 -5.04
CA ALA A 130 5.43 1.27 -5.07
C ALA A 130 5.53 2.02 -6.41
N THR A 131 6.28 3.11 -6.41
CA THR A 131 6.90 3.64 -7.62
C THR A 131 8.41 3.48 -7.56
N VAL A 132 9.05 3.13 -8.68
CA VAL A 132 10.49 2.92 -8.80
C VAL A 132 11.04 3.82 -9.88
N ALA A 133 11.81 4.84 -9.49
CA ALA A 133 12.45 5.75 -10.43
C ALA A 133 13.82 5.19 -10.86
N THR A 134 14.04 5.03 -12.16
CA THR A 134 15.28 4.45 -12.68
C THR A 134 16.04 5.41 -13.56
N GLY A 135 17.35 5.18 -13.68
CA GLY A 135 18.16 5.88 -14.65
C GLY A 135 18.27 7.37 -14.35
N THR A 136 18.01 8.20 -15.35
CA THR A 136 17.90 9.67 -15.20
C THR A 136 16.75 10.12 -14.31
N ALA A 137 15.73 9.29 -14.08
CA ALA A 137 14.67 9.57 -13.12
C ALA A 137 15.07 9.20 -11.68
N SER A 138 16.11 8.38 -11.50
CA SER A 138 16.63 8.05 -10.17
C SER A 138 17.27 9.28 -9.50
N THR A 139 17.26 9.31 -8.18
CA THR A 139 17.96 10.29 -7.34
C THR A 139 19.46 10.30 -7.63
N GLY A 140 20.02 9.15 -8.01
CA GLY A 140 21.42 9.03 -8.42
C GLY A 140 21.72 9.58 -9.82
N GLY A 141 20.69 9.75 -10.66
CA GLY A 141 20.82 10.24 -12.04
C GLY A 141 21.62 9.33 -12.97
N VAL A 142 21.90 8.08 -12.57
CA VAL A 142 22.73 7.15 -13.33
C VAL A 142 21.85 6.25 -14.17
N SER A 143 21.93 6.38 -15.51
CA SER A 143 21.23 5.50 -16.45
C SER A 143 21.56 4.02 -16.20
N GLY A 144 20.54 3.17 -16.18
CA GLY A 144 20.67 1.72 -16.07
C GLY A 144 20.71 1.17 -14.64
N THR A 145 20.44 2.00 -13.63
CA THR A 145 20.37 1.55 -12.22
C THR A 145 19.35 2.36 -11.42
N TYR A 146 19.09 1.92 -10.19
CA TYR A 146 18.33 2.62 -9.17
C TYR A 146 18.76 2.13 -7.78
N ASP A 147 18.41 2.88 -6.74
CA ASP A 147 18.69 2.57 -5.34
C ASP A 147 17.40 2.44 -4.51
N TYR A 148 17.49 1.95 -3.28
CA TYR A 148 16.34 1.85 -2.36
C TYR A 148 15.67 3.20 -2.11
N ARG A 149 16.42 4.31 -2.25
CA ARG A 149 15.92 5.68 -2.14
C ARG A 149 15.00 6.08 -3.28
N ASP A 150 15.07 5.37 -4.40
CA ASP A 150 14.26 5.60 -5.59
C ASP A 150 12.96 4.78 -5.59
N ILE A 151 12.77 3.95 -4.57
CA ILE A 151 11.53 3.21 -4.31
C ILE A 151 10.70 4.03 -3.33
N ALA A 152 9.61 4.61 -3.82
CA ALA A 152 8.59 5.20 -2.96
C ALA A 152 7.52 4.17 -2.65
N ASP A 153 7.25 3.94 -1.37
CA ASP A 153 6.30 2.94 -0.88
C ASP A 153 4.86 3.50 -0.90
N PHE A 154 3.95 2.78 -1.56
CA PHE A 154 2.53 3.11 -1.67
C PHE A 154 1.62 2.10 -0.97
N ARG A 155 2.17 1.06 -0.31
CA ARG A 155 1.40 0.00 0.36
C ARG A 155 0.41 0.53 1.40
N GLY A 156 0.78 1.62 2.08
CA GLY A 156 -0.09 2.29 3.05
C GLY A 156 -1.40 2.82 2.44
N ARG A 157 -1.46 3.03 1.11
CA ARG A 157 -2.69 3.38 0.40
C ARG A 157 -3.60 2.17 0.16
N GLY A 158 -3.04 0.97 0.09
CA GLY A 158 -3.77 -0.29 -0.13
C GLY A 158 -4.18 -1.01 1.16
N GLN A 159 -3.32 -1.01 2.19
CA GLN A 159 -3.56 -1.71 3.46
C GLN A 159 -4.73 -1.16 4.28
N TRP A 160 -5.12 0.10 4.07
CA TRP A 160 -6.22 0.76 4.80
C TRP A 160 -7.42 1.08 3.90
N VAL A 161 -7.54 0.41 2.75
CA VAL A 161 -8.79 0.46 1.99
C VAL A 161 -9.79 -0.38 2.76
N LEU A 162 -10.71 0.27 3.47
CA LEU A 162 -11.84 -0.41 4.10
C LEU A 162 -12.47 -1.36 3.08
N ALA A 163 -12.63 -2.63 3.46
CA ALA A 163 -13.37 -3.60 2.67
C ALA A 163 -14.79 -3.05 2.39
N GLY A 164 -15.05 -2.67 1.13
CA GLY A 164 -16.27 -1.93 0.74
C GLY A 164 -16.13 -0.41 0.87
N GLY A 165 -14.93 0.11 0.63
CA GLY A 165 -14.52 1.50 0.78
C GLY A 165 -15.61 2.45 0.35
N LEU A 166 -15.96 3.36 1.25
CA LEU A 166 -16.95 4.39 1.01
C LEU A 166 -16.57 5.13 -0.28
N LYS A 167 -17.25 4.82 -1.39
CA LYS A 167 -17.08 5.57 -2.64
C LYS A 167 -18.10 6.68 -2.63
N ILE A 168 -17.61 7.91 -2.73
CA ILE A 168 -18.46 9.08 -2.90
C ILE A 168 -18.24 9.56 -4.34
N SER A 169 -19.29 9.56 -5.14
CA SER A 169 -19.29 10.21 -6.44
C SER A 169 -20.36 11.28 -6.47
N ALA A 170 -20.04 12.40 -7.11
CA ALA A 170 -21.02 13.42 -7.47
C ALA A 170 -21.10 13.45 -9.00
N GLU A 171 -22.31 13.46 -9.54
CA GLU A 171 -22.52 13.58 -10.97
C GLU A 171 -22.33 15.03 -11.43
N ALA A 172 -22.08 15.25 -12.73
CA ALA A 172 -21.76 16.56 -13.26
C ALA A 172 -22.96 17.52 -13.16
N GLU A 173 -22.66 18.81 -13.03
CA GLU A 173 -23.67 19.86 -13.06
C GLU A 173 -24.38 19.88 -14.43
N GLY A 174 -25.65 19.46 -14.47
CA GLY A 174 -26.49 19.48 -15.67
C GLY A 174 -27.12 18.14 -16.07
N ASP A 175 -26.76 17.03 -15.42
CA ASP A 175 -27.33 15.71 -15.71
C ASP A 175 -28.76 15.51 -15.16
N TYR A 176 -29.23 16.43 -14.31
CA TYR A 176 -30.60 16.47 -13.77
C TYR A 176 -31.25 17.85 -13.95
N ALA A 177 -32.48 17.99 -13.46
CA ALA A 177 -33.15 19.29 -13.40
C ALA A 177 -32.24 20.34 -12.73
N ALA A 178 -32.36 21.60 -13.14
CA ALA A 178 -31.43 22.69 -12.77
C ALA A 178 -31.21 22.90 -11.26
N ASN A 179 -32.03 22.29 -10.40
CA ASN A 179 -31.99 22.39 -8.94
C ASN A 179 -31.74 21.04 -8.24
N GLU A 180 -31.28 20.01 -8.95
CA GLU A 180 -30.97 18.69 -8.37
C GLU A 180 -29.46 18.44 -8.37
N ARG A 181 -28.96 17.87 -7.27
CA ARG A 181 -27.61 17.35 -7.13
C ARG A 181 -27.70 15.93 -6.60
N ARG A 182 -27.12 14.98 -7.33
CA ARG A 182 -27.03 13.59 -6.90
C ARG A 182 -25.63 13.28 -6.40
N ILE A 183 -25.56 12.87 -5.13
CA ILE A 183 -24.36 12.34 -4.50
C ILE A 183 -24.62 10.85 -4.26
N THR A 184 -23.87 10.01 -4.94
CA THR A 184 -23.96 8.56 -4.78
C THR A 184 -22.89 8.11 -3.79
N ILE A 185 -23.34 7.44 -2.74
CA ILE A 185 -22.47 6.89 -1.70
C ILE A 185 -22.62 5.37 -1.76
N GLN A 186 -21.54 4.68 -2.14
CA GLN A 186 -21.49 3.22 -2.12
C GLN A 186 -20.69 2.75 -0.92
N GLY A 187 -21.23 1.76 -0.21
CA GLY A 187 -20.70 1.30 1.05
C GLY A 187 -20.74 -0.21 1.23
N GLY A 188 -19.85 -0.72 2.08
CA GLY A 188 -19.88 -2.11 2.53
C GLY A 188 -21.13 -2.46 3.36
N PRO A 189 -21.33 -3.75 3.72
CA PRO A 189 -22.56 -4.27 4.35
C PRO A 189 -22.78 -3.80 5.81
N TRP A 190 -21.99 -2.85 6.26
CA TRP A 190 -21.97 -2.35 7.64
C TRP A 190 -22.79 -1.06 7.74
N ARG A 191 -23.17 -0.68 8.96
CA ARG A 191 -23.82 0.61 9.17
C ARG A 191 -22.87 1.75 8.82
N GLN A 192 -23.32 2.66 7.98
CA GLN A 192 -22.58 3.86 7.59
C GLN A 192 -23.29 5.10 8.13
N LEU A 193 -22.51 6.05 8.66
CA LEU A 193 -23.00 7.36 9.03
C LEU A 193 -22.59 8.34 7.94
N VAL A 194 -23.56 8.92 7.25
CA VAL A 194 -23.33 9.97 6.25
C VAL A 194 -23.67 11.32 6.88
N ARG A 195 -22.73 12.28 6.78
CA ARG A 195 -22.97 13.68 7.12
C ARG A 195 -22.77 14.53 5.87
N VAL A 196 -23.84 15.18 5.42
CA VAL A 196 -23.80 16.14 4.32
C VAL A 196 -23.74 17.53 4.90
N TRP A 197 -22.78 18.33 4.43
CA TRP A 197 -22.70 19.76 4.72
C TRP A 197 -23.07 20.51 3.45
N VAL A 198 -24.00 21.45 3.57
CA VAL A 198 -24.35 22.40 2.51
C VAL A 198 -23.91 23.76 3.02
N ASP A 199 -23.26 24.56 2.18
CA ASP A 199 -22.75 25.88 2.57
C ASP A 199 -23.92 26.79 3.01
N ASP A 200 -23.67 27.65 4.00
CA ASP A 200 -24.68 28.56 4.57
C ASP A 200 -25.22 29.54 3.51
N ALA A 201 -24.44 29.86 2.47
CA ALA A 201 -24.88 30.69 1.35
C ALA A 201 -25.91 30.00 0.42
N ASP A 202 -25.92 28.66 0.39
CA ASP A 202 -26.87 27.84 -0.37
C ASP A 202 -28.08 27.42 0.49
N PHE A 203 -28.05 27.72 1.80
CA PHE A 203 -29.19 27.62 2.71
C PHE A 203 -30.14 28.83 2.52
N GLY A 204 -30.61 29.02 1.28
CA GLY A 204 -31.68 29.96 0.99
C GLY A 204 -32.87 29.68 1.90
N ALA A 205 -33.43 30.74 2.51
CA ALA A 205 -34.57 30.67 3.43
C ALA A 205 -35.58 29.61 2.92
N PRO A 206 -35.97 28.62 3.74
CA PRO A 206 -36.82 27.53 3.28
C PRO A 206 -38.04 28.14 2.60
N ASP A 207 -38.15 27.94 1.29
CA ASP A 207 -39.36 28.32 0.59
C ASP A 207 -40.50 27.42 1.13
N ALA A 208 -41.75 27.81 0.92
CA ALA A 208 -42.90 27.04 1.43
C ALA A 208 -43.02 25.63 0.81
N THR A 209 -42.13 25.27 -0.12
CA THR A 209 -42.02 24.00 -0.83
C THR A 209 -40.89 23.10 -0.28
N GLY A 210 -39.94 23.65 0.48
CA GLY A 210 -38.91 22.93 1.23
C GLY A 210 -37.79 22.33 0.38
N ASN A 211 -36.54 22.64 0.72
CA ASN A 211 -35.39 21.87 0.23
C ASN A 211 -35.55 20.43 0.76
N THR A 212 -35.98 19.52 -0.11
CA THR A 212 -36.26 18.14 0.29
C THR A 212 -34.99 17.32 0.09
N ILE A 213 -34.42 16.81 1.18
CA ILE A 213 -33.36 15.79 1.09
C ILE A 213 -34.05 14.44 1.00
N THR A 214 -34.08 13.85 -0.18
CA THR A 214 -34.56 12.48 -0.39
C THR A 214 -33.36 11.54 -0.32
N VAL A 215 -33.38 10.61 0.64
CA VAL A 215 -32.41 9.52 0.70
C VAL A 215 -33.03 8.30 0.03
N GLU A 216 -32.60 8.02 -1.19
CA GLU A 216 -32.98 6.80 -1.88
C GLU A 216 -31.97 5.70 -1.57
N THR A 217 -32.44 4.58 -1.04
CA THR A 217 -31.62 3.39 -0.80
C THR A 217 -31.91 2.35 -1.88
N GLY A 218 -30.88 1.84 -2.54
CA GLY A 218 -31.01 0.80 -3.55
C GLY A 218 -29.80 -0.11 -3.59
N THR A 219 -29.95 -1.24 -4.29
CA THR A 219 -28.82 -2.06 -4.75
C THR A 219 -28.39 -1.55 -6.12
N ILE A 220 -27.09 -1.27 -6.27
CA ILE A 220 -26.48 -0.99 -7.56
C ILE A 220 -26.08 -2.32 -8.20
#